data_AF-A0A0B9AT32-F1
#
_entry.id   AF-A0A0B9AT32-F1
#
_cell.length_a   1.000
_cell.length_b   1.000
_cell.length_c   1.000
_cell.angle_alpha   90.00
_cell.angle_beta   90.00
_cell.angle_gamma   90.00
#
_symmetry.space_group_name_H-M   'P 1'
#
loop_
_entity.id
_entity.type
_entity.pdbx_description
1 polymer ?
#
loop_
_entity_poly.entity_id
_entity_poly.type
_entity_poly.pdbx_seq_one_letter_code
_entity_poly.pdbx_strand_id
1 'polypeptide(L)'
;MTVTDAEIKTLVTYCETNLGDPTVWTTPDGYPNSLALCIIDSIYSTGSHYSSVVNVIERYKESGGENDGAQALTRSIKEAGGAREWATTIAHNLKPANTRPGAQLKAEIIEQAAGLMTELGIDTVPDLRSKVEDNPLDNDVMRKWKRLPSQSSGVTYNYLLILAGMPSVKPDRMILRFLAHALGEETELDGRRAVELITETAKTMNVDPRALDHIAWRAASGRELTD
;
A
#
# COMPACT_ATOMS: atom_id res chain seq x y z
N MET A 1 15.07 17.96 -16.11
CA MET A 1 16.54 17.92 -16.21
C MET A 1 16.94 16.46 -16.16
N THR A 2 17.92 16.04 -16.94
CA THR A 2 18.42 14.65 -16.91
C THR A 2 19.12 14.39 -15.57
N VAL A 3 18.81 13.25 -14.96
CA VAL A 3 19.50 12.76 -13.75
C VAL A 3 21.01 12.59 -14.01
N THR A 4 21.83 12.86 -13.00
CA THR A 4 23.30 12.86 -13.07
C THR A 4 23.89 11.63 -12.38
N ASP A 5 25.06 11.19 -12.83
CA ASP A 5 25.78 10.04 -12.23
C ASP A 5 26.07 10.26 -10.73
N ALA A 6 26.29 11.51 -10.32
CA ALA A 6 26.51 11.87 -8.93
C ALA A 6 25.26 11.61 -8.06
N GLU A 7 24.07 11.98 -8.55
CA GLU A 7 22.80 11.70 -7.86
C GLU A 7 22.54 10.21 -7.76
N ILE A 8 22.77 9.46 -8.84
CA ILE A 8 22.60 8.00 -8.84
C ILE A 8 23.53 7.35 -7.83
N LYS A 9 24.81 7.75 -7.78
CA LYS A 9 25.75 7.24 -6.78
C LYS A 9 25.30 7.52 -5.35
N THR A 10 24.81 8.74 -5.07
CA THR A 10 24.28 9.12 -3.77
C THR A 10 23.08 8.24 -3.39
N LEU A 11 22.14 8.03 -4.31
CA LEU A 11 20.97 7.19 -4.07
C LEU A 11 21.33 5.73 -3.85
N VAL A 12 22.26 5.16 -4.62
CA VAL A 12 22.75 3.79 -4.42
C VAL A 12 23.32 3.63 -3.01
N THR A 13 24.23 4.52 -2.61
CA THR A 13 24.81 4.48 -1.25
C THR A 13 23.76 4.64 -0.16
N TYR A 14 22.78 5.52 -0.36
CA TYR A 14 21.68 5.69 0.59
C TYR A 14 20.85 4.40 0.69
N CYS A 15 20.51 3.77 -0.44
CA CYS A 15 19.72 2.54 -0.45
C CYS A 15 20.45 1.38 0.24
N GLU A 16 21.72 1.15 -0.09
CA GLU A 16 22.54 0.10 0.55
C GLU A 16 22.70 0.31 2.06
N THR A 17 22.75 1.57 2.51
CA THR A 17 22.92 1.91 3.93
C THR A 17 21.61 1.78 4.72
N ASN A 18 20.47 2.11 4.09
CA ASN A 18 19.22 2.35 4.83
C ASN A 18 18.10 1.36 4.50
N LEU A 19 18.13 0.68 3.34
CA LEU A 19 17.02 -0.15 2.85
C LEU A 19 17.20 -1.65 3.06
N GLY A 20 18.27 -2.07 3.74
CA GLY A 20 18.58 -3.48 3.96
C GLY A 20 19.11 -4.17 2.70
N ASP A 21 19.12 -5.51 2.71
CA ASP A 21 19.71 -6.32 1.64
C ASP A 21 18.85 -6.27 0.35
N PRO A 22 19.39 -5.78 -0.78
CA PRO A 22 18.65 -5.71 -2.04
C PRO A 22 18.19 -7.05 -2.60
N THR A 23 18.82 -8.15 -2.20
CA THR A 23 18.47 -9.49 -2.69
C THR A 23 17.16 -10.02 -2.12
N VAL A 24 16.67 -9.43 -1.01
CA VAL A 24 15.36 -9.76 -0.42
C VAL A 24 14.28 -8.75 -0.79
N TRP A 25 14.61 -7.70 -1.56
CA TRP A 25 13.59 -6.74 -2.00
C TRP A 25 12.64 -7.42 -2.98
N THR A 26 11.41 -7.65 -2.50
CA THR A 26 10.35 -8.22 -3.30
C THR A 26 9.35 -7.14 -3.70
N THR A 27 8.98 -7.15 -4.98
CA THR A 27 7.73 -6.56 -5.42
C THR A 27 6.63 -7.45 -4.87
N PRO A 28 5.60 -6.93 -4.17
CA PRO A 28 4.47 -7.75 -3.79
C PRO A 28 3.86 -8.30 -5.09
N ASP A 29 3.71 -9.63 -5.19
CA ASP A 29 2.90 -10.24 -6.26
C ASP A 29 1.46 -9.71 -6.26
N GLY A 30 1.08 -9.08 -5.13
CA GLY A 30 -0.24 -8.54 -4.89
C GLY A 30 -1.25 -9.67 -4.72
N TYR A 31 -2.51 -9.32 -4.88
CA TYR A 31 -3.62 -10.24 -4.83
C TYR A 31 -4.52 -10.01 -6.05
N PRO A 32 -4.04 -10.30 -7.28
CA PRO A 32 -4.79 -10.00 -8.50
C PRO A 32 -6.16 -10.70 -8.57
N ASN A 33 -6.35 -11.76 -7.78
CA ASN A 33 -7.59 -12.54 -7.70
C ASN A 33 -8.40 -12.27 -6.41
N SER A 34 -7.99 -11.33 -5.55
CA SER A 34 -8.66 -11.08 -4.27
C SER A 34 -8.66 -9.60 -3.90
N LEU A 35 -9.78 -8.94 -4.19
CA LEU A 35 -9.95 -7.55 -3.79
C LEU A 35 -10.03 -7.42 -2.27
N ALA A 36 -10.55 -8.44 -1.57
CA ALA A 36 -10.59 -8.48 -0.12
C ALA A 36 -9.18 -8.39 0.48
N LEU A 37 -8.23 -9.20 0.01
CA LEU A 37 -6.85 -9.17 0.48
C LEU A 37 -6.17 -7.83 0.17
N CYS A 38 -6.41 -7.26 -1.02
CA CYS A 38 -5.93 -5.91 -1.35
C CYS A 38 -6.42 -4.85 -0.34
N ILE A 39 -7.70 -4.89 0.04
CA ILE A 39 -8.29 -3.95 1.02
C ILE A 39 -7.68 -4.17 2.40
N ILE A 40 -7.61 -5.43 2.87
CA ILE A 40 -7.11 -5.77 4.20
C ILE A 40 -5.64 -5.35 4.35
N ASP A 41 -4.77 -5.80 3.44
CA ASP A 41 -3.34 -5.48 3.49
C ASP A 41 -3.13 -3.97 3.37
N SER A 42 -3.82 -3.31 2.43
CA SER A 42 -3.64 -1.86 2.25
C SER A 42 -3.91 -1.06 3.52
N ILE A 43 -4.99 -1.37 4.26
CA ILE A 43 -5.33 -0.69 5.50
C ILE A 43 -4.42 -1.12 6.66
N TYR A 44 -4.06 -2.41 6.77
CA TYR A 44 -3.17 -2.88 7.84
C TYR A 44 -1.72 -2.41 7.67
N SER A 45 -1.27 -2.15 6.43
CA SER A 45 0.10 -1.75 6.09
C SER A 45 0.63 -0.53 6.86
N THR A 46 -0.22 0.39 7.31
CA THR A 46 0.23 1.63 7.97
C THR A 46 0.48 1.44 9.47
N GLY A 47 1.63 1.88 9.97
CA GLY A 47 1.92 1.87 11.41
C GLY A 47 1.86 0.49 12.07
N SER A 48 2.09 -0.60 11.32
CA SER A 48 2.12 -1.99 11.80
C SER A 48 3.40 -2.69 11.39
N HIS A 49 3.87 -3.62 12.23
CA HIS A 49 4.94 -4.53 11.87
C HIS A 49 4.48 -5.43 10.72
N TYR A 50 5.38 -5.69 9.77
CA TYR A 50 5.07 -6.47 8.59
C TYR A 50 4.56 -7.88 8.96
N SER A 51 5.23 -8.55 9.89
CA SER A 51 4.81 -9.85 10.43
C SER A 51 3.37 -9.85 10.99
N SER A 52 2.93 -8.74 11.58
CA SER A 52 1.54 -8.62 12.05
C SER A 52 0.54 -8.52 10.90
N VAL A 53 0.92 -7.96 9.75
CA VAL A 53 0.06 -7.88 8.57
C VAL A 53 -0.01 -9.24 7.88
N VAL A 54 1.15 -9.91 7.69
CA VAL A 54 1.22 -11.27 7.14
C VAL A 54 0.31 -12.22 7.92
N ASN A 55 0.36 -12.19 9.25
CA ASN A 55 -0.51 -13.00 10.09
C ASN A 55 -2.01 -12.73 9.88
N VAL A 56 -2.42 -11.46 9.65
CA VAL A 56 -3.82 -11.14 9.36
C VAL A 56 -4.25 -11.73 8.01
N ILE A 57 -3.38 -11.62 7.00
CA ILE A 57 -3.62 -12.14 5.66
C ILE A 57 -3.77 -13.65 5.68
N GLU A 58 -2.84 -14.37 6.32
CA GLU A 58 -2.89 -15.83 6.39
C GLU A 58 -4.15 -16.32 7.14
N ARG A 59 -4.53 -15.68 8.25
CA ARG A 59 -5.76 -16.04 8.96
C ARG A 59 -7.03 -15.82 8.14
N TYR A 60 -7.09 -14.75 7.34
CA TYR A 60 -8.23 -14.51 6.46
C TYR A 60 -8.30 -15.54 5.32
N LYS A 61 -7.14 -15.93 4.76
CA LYS A 61 -7.08 -17.05 3.80
C LYS A 61 -7.53 -18.36 4.43
N GLU A 62 -7.09 -18.67 5.64
CA GLU A 62 -7.49 -19.86 6.41
C GLU A 62 -8.99 -19.90 6.69
N SER A 63 -9.64 -18.74 6.83
CA SER A 63 -11.11 -18.64 6.93
C SER A 63 -11.85 -18.85 5.60
N GLY A 64 -11.13 -19.14 4.51
CA GLY A 64 -11.67 -19.34 3.16
C GLY A 64 -11.68 -18.10 2.27
N GLY A 65 -11.13 -16.96 2.72
CA GLY A 65 -11.23 -15.67 2.02
C GLY A 65 -10.14 -15.40 0.99
N GLU A 66 -9.40 -16.43 0.57
CA GLU A 66 -8.22 -16.27 -0.30
C GLU A 66 -8.53 -15.57 -1.63
N ASN A 67 -9.72 -15.81 -2.21
CA ASN A 67 -10.14 -15.27 -3.51
C ASN A 67 -11.34 -14.32 -3.41
N ASP A 68 -11.58 -13.75 -2.22
CA ASP A 68 -12.77 -12.96 -1.96
C ASP A 68 -12.77 -11.60 -2.67
N GLY A 69 -13.96 -11.22 -3.12
CA GLY A 69 -14.30 -9.86 -3.51
C GLY A 69 -14.74 -8.98 -2.33
N ALA A 70 -15.09 -7.73 -2.61
CA ALA A 70 -15.56 -6.80 -1.60
C ALA A 70 -16.86 -7.25 -0.92
N GLN A 71 -17.81 -7.84 -1.67
CA GLN A 71 -19.08 -8.34 -1.13
C GLN A 71 -18.88 -9.52 -0.18
N ALA A 72 -17.96 -10.43 -0.52
CA ALA A 72 -17.61 -11.56 0.33
C ALA A 72 -16.94 -11.10 1.63
N LEU A 73 -16.04 -10.11 1.56
CA LEU A 73 -15.46 -9.47 2.74
C LEU A 73 -16.52 -8.80 3.62
N THR A 74 -17.45 -8.03 3.03
CA THR A 74 -18.57 -7.44 3.78
C THR A 74 -19.43 -8.50 4.45
N ARG A 75 -19.68 -9.62 3.77
CA ARG A 75 -20.42 -10.75 4.33
C ARG A 75 -19.66 -11.41 5.49
N SER A 76 -18.37 -11.68 5.33
CA SER A 76 -17.50 -12.25 6.37
C SER A 76 -17.54 -11.40 7.64
N ILE A 77 -17.42 -10.07 7.51
CA ILE A 77 -17.49 -9.14 8.64
C ILE A 77 -18.86 -9.18 9.31
N LYS A 78 -19.93 -9.19 8.52
CA LYS A 78 -21.31 -9.26 9.05
C LYS A 78 -21.60 -10.57 9.76
N GLU A 79 -21.17 -11.69 9.20
CA GLU A 79 -21.37 -13.03 9.77
C GLU A 79 -20.58 -13.23 11.06
N ALA A 80 -19.41 -12.60 11.19
CA ALA A 80 -18.67 -12.55 12.44
C ALA A 80 -19.39 -11.71 13.52
N GLY A 81 -20.39 -10.89 13.18
CA GLY A 81 -21.07 -9.99 14.13
C GLY A 81 -20.58 -8.53 14.09
N GLY A 82 -19.89 -8.14 13.02
CA GLY A 82 -19.38 -6.79 12.77
C GLY A 82 -17.85 -6.69 12.88
N ALA A 83 -17.31 -5.53 12.50
CA ALA A 83 -15.87 -5.32 12.36
C ALA A 83 -15.03 -5.67 13.59
N ARG A 84 -15.52 -5.37 14.80
CA ARG A 84 -14.80 -5.68 16.04
C ARG A 84 -14.71 -7.19 16.29
N GLU A 85 -15.80 -7.92 16.04
CA GLU A 85 -15.83 -9.36 16.27
C GLU A 85 -15.03 -10.09 15.18
N TRP A 86 -15.11 -9.62 13.93
CA TRP A 86 -14.24 -10.07 12.85
C TRP A 86 -12.75 -9.85 13.18
N ALA A 87 -12.40 -8.69 13.76
CA ALA A 87 -11.05 -8.41 14.21
C ALA A 87 -10.57 -9.33 15.34
N THR A 88 -11.51 -9.81 16.17
CA THR A 88 -11.22 -10.69 17.32
C THR A 88 -11.07 -12.14 16.89
N THR A 89 -11.93 -12.61 15.98
CA THR A 89 -12.12 -14.02 15.67
C THR A 89 -11.47 -14.47 14.36
N ILE A 90 -11.35 -13.57 13.37
CA ILE A 90 -10.76 -13.87 12.06
C ILE A 90 -9.37 -13.24 11.97
N ALA A 91 -9.27 -11.91 12.04
CA ALA A 91 -7.98 -11.24 11.89
C ALA A 91 -7.04 -11.44 13.10
N HIS A 92 -7.62 -11.68 14.28
CA HIS A 92 -6.91 -11.65 15.57
C HIS A 92 -6.04 -10.39 15.72
N ASN A 93 -6.59 -9.23 15.35
CA ASN A 93 -5.89 -7.94 15.32
C ASN A 93 -6.83 -6.75 15.58
N LEU A 94 -6.86 -6.28 16.83
CA LEU A 94 -7.64 -5.13 17.30
C LEU A 94 -6.87 -3.80 17.21
N LYS A 95 -6.00 -3.64 16.22
CA LYS A 95 -5.19 -2.42 16.11
C LYS A 95 -6.02 -1.18 15.74
N PRO A 96 -5.89 -0.07 16.48
CA PRO A 96 -6.47 1.21 16.10
C PRO A 96 -5.85 1.80 14.83
N ALA A 97 -6.62 2.61 14.12
CA ALA A 97 -6.19 3.31 12.91
C ALA A 97 -5.25 4.50 13.16
N ASN A 98 -5.20 4.99 14.39
CA ASN A 98 -4.26 6.00 14.87
C ASN A 98 -4.19 5.96 16.41
N THR A 99 -3.31 6.74 17.00
CA THR A 99 -3.02 6.71 18.45
C THR A 99 -3.93 7.59 19.30
N ARG A 100 -4.93 8.27 18.71
CA ARG A 100 -5.82 9.16 19.46
C ARG A 100 -6.82 8.34 20.31
N PRO A 101 -7.19 8.80 21.52
CA PRO A 101 -8.23 8.16 22.30
C PRO A 101 -9.54 8.02 21.51
N GLY A 102 -10.14 6.83 21.54
CA GLY A 102 -11.38 6.54 20.81
C GLY A 102 -11.23 6.35 19.30
N ALA A 103 -10.00 6.23 18.78
CA ALA A 103 -9.79 5.91 17.37
C ALA A 103 -10.45 4.59 16.99
N GLN A 104 -11.10 4.57 15.83
CA GLN A 104 -11.64 3.35 15.24
C GLN A 104 -10.54 2.32 14.98
N LEU A 105 -10.92 1.05 15.06
CA LEU A 105 -10.10 -0.09 14.67
C LEU A 105 -9.86 -0.06 13.16
N LYS A 106 -8.73 -0.61 12.74
CA LYS A 106 -8.46 -0.85 11.31
C LYS A 106 -9.53 -1.73 10.66
N ALA A 107 -10.05 -2.71 11.38
CA ALA A 107 -11.15 -3.54 10.91
C ALA A 107 -12.44 -2.74 10.63
N GLU A 108 -12.73 -1.69 11.41
CA GLU A 108 -13.88 -0.80 11.15
C GLU A 108 -13.66 0.03 9.88
N ILE A 109 -12.42 0.37 9.56
CA ILE A 109 -12.09 1.03 8.29
C ILE A 109 -12.17 0.03 7.13
N ILE A 110 -11.76 -1.22 7.33
CA ILE A 110 -11.88 -2.29 6.33
C ILE A 110 -13.36 -2.54 6.00
N GLU A 111 -14.24 -2.57 7.00
CA GLU A 111 -15.69 -2.66 6.80
C GLU A 111 -16.22 -1.49 5.95
N GLN A 112 -15.83 -0.26 6.28
CA GLN A 112 -16.20 0.93 5.49
C GLN A 112 -15.61 0.90 4.08
N ALA A 113 -14.39 0.40 3.89
CA ALA A 113 -13.74 0.27 2.59
C ALA A 113 -14.39 -0.81 1.71
N ALA A 114 -14.78 -1.95 2.28
CA ALA A 114 -15.52 -2.99 1.57
C ALA A 114 -16.93 -2.51 1.19
N GLY A 115 -17.61 -1.81 2.10
CA GLY A 115 -18.90 -1.15 1.84
C GLY A 115 -18.78 -0.11 0.72
N LEU A 116 -17.75 0.73 0.75
CA LEU A 116 -17.43 1.68 -0.31
C LEU A 116 -17.32 1.02 -1.68
N MET A 117 -16.56 -0.08 -1.80
CA MET A 117 -16.41 -0.77 -3.08
C MET A 117 -17.76 -1.30 -3.56
N THR A 118 -18.53 -1.92 -2.66
CA THR A 118 -19.87 -2.43 -2.96
C THR A 118 -20.82 -1.31 -3.42
N GLU A 119 -20.82 -0.14 -2.79
CA GLU A 119 -21.60 1.03 -3.19
C GLU A 119 -21.26 1.52 -4.60
N LEU A 120 -20.01 1.37 -5.03
CA LEU A 120 -19.53 1.75 -6.36
C LEU A 120 -19.70 0.64 -7.40
N GLY A 121 -20.29 -0.50 -7.01
CA GLY A 121 -20.45 -1.67 -7.88
C GLY A 121 -19.13 -2.36 -8.20
N ILE A 122 -18.16 -2.31 -7.29
CA ILE A 122 -16.84 -2.92 -7.41
C ILE A 122 -16.81 -4.13 -6.48
N ASP A 123 -16.72 -5.34 -7.04
CA ASP A 123 -16.57 -6.56 -6.23
C ASP A 123 -15.20 -7.21 -6.43
N THR A 124 -14.65 -7.14 -7.65
CA THR A 124 -13.42 -7.84 -8.02
C THR A 124 -12.29 -6.86 -8.37
N VAL A 125 -11.04 -7.37 -8.44
CA VAL A 125 -9.90 -6.59 -8.93
C VAL A 125 -10.11 -6.09 -10.38
N PRO A 126 -10.63 -6.90 -11.33
CA PRO A 126 -11.05 -6.40 -12.64
C PRO A 126 -12.03 -5.23 -12.59
N ASP A 127 -13.04 -5.27 -11.70
CA ASP A 127 -13.99 -4.17 -11.54
C ASP A 127 -13.28 -2.90 -11.07
N LEU A 128 -12.39 -3.02 -10.07
CA LEU A 128 -11.60 -1.90 -9.56
C LEU A 128 -10.76 -1.30 -10.69
N ARG A 129 -10.02 -2.12 -11.44
CA ARG A 129 -9.19 -1.68 -12.56
C ARG A 129 -10.03 -0.92 -13.59
N SER A 130 -11.16 -1.47 -14.00
CA SER A 130 -12.06 -0.84 -14.99
C SER A 130 -12.53 0.56 -14.57
N LYS A 131 -12.58 0.85 -13.27
CA LYS A 131 -13.03 2.14 -12.72
C LYS A 131 -11.92 3.17 -12.58
N VAL A 132 -10.66 2.74 -12.48
CA VAL A 132 -9.56 3.62 -12.07
C VAL A 132 -8.41 3.69 -13.06
N GLU A 133 -8.25 2.72 -13.97
CA GLU A 133 -7.08 2.62 -14.85
C GLU A 133 -6.88 3.86 -15.75
N ASP A 134 -7.97 4.44 -16.25
CA ASP A 134 -7.91 5.66 -17.09
C ASP A 134 -7.50 6.92 -16.32
N ASN A 135 -7.94 7.03 -15.06
CA ASN A 135 -7.64 8.19 -14.22
C ASN A 135 -7.42 7.78 -12.75
N PRO A 136 -6.29 7.13 -12.46
CA PRO A 136 -6.06 6.51 -11.16
C PRO A 136 -5.85 7.53 -10.03
N LEU A 137 -5.56 8.79 -10.34
CA LEU A 137 -5.39 9.86 -9.34
C LEU A 137 -6.61 10.78 -9.18
N ASP A 138 -7.63 10.61 -10.00
CA ASP A 138 -8.83 11.44 -9.93
C ASP A 138 -10.07 10.65 -10.37
N ASN A 139 -10.49 9.76 -9.47
CA ASN A 139 -11.69 8.94 -9.61
C ASN A 139 -12.48 8.89 -8.29
N ASP A 140 -13.72 8.41 -8.36
CA ASP A 140 -14.61 8.35 -7.19
C ASP A 140 -14.10 7.41 -6.10
N VAL A 141 -13.40 6.33 -6.46
CA VAL A 141 -12.81 5.40 -5.50
C VAL A 141 -11.79 6.14 -4.64
N MET A 142 -10.84 6.84 -5.26
CA MET A 142 -9.83 7.63 -4.54
C MET A 142 -10.46 8.73 -3.68
N ARG A 143 -11.42 9.50 -4.25
CA ARG A 143 -12.07 10.61 -3.54
C ARG A 143 -12.79 10.14 -2.28
N LYS A 144 -13.51 9.02 -2.36
CA LYS A 144 -14.22 8.45 -1.21
C LYS A 144 -13.28 7.70 -0.27
N TRP A 145 -12.28 6.97 -0.78
CA TRP A 145 -11.26 6.30 0.03
C TRP A 145 -10.52 7.29 0.93
N LYS A 146 -10.13 8.46 0.41
CA LYS A 146 -9.47 9.52 1.20
C LYS A 146 -10.36 10.11 2.30
N ARG A 147 -11.67 9.90 2.26
CA ARG A 147 -12.61 10.32 3.32
C ARG A 147 -12.73 9.28 4.42
N LEU A 148 -12.24 8.06 4.22
CA LEU A 148 -12.17 7.06 5.27
C LEU A 148 -11.26 7.55 6.40
N PRO A 149 -11.58 7.24 7.67
CA PRO A 149 -10.78 7.61 8.82
C PRO A 149 -9.31 7.19 8.65
N SER A 150 -8.38 8.09 8.98
CA SER A 150 -6.92 7.90 8.79
C SER A 150 -6.44 7.65 7.35
N GLN A 151 -7.26 7.78 6.30
CA GLN A 151 -6.86 7.49 4.91
C GLN A 151 -6.67 8.75 4.03
N SER A 152 -6.75 9.95 4.63
CA SER A 152 -6.74 11.23 3.91
C SER A 152 -5.51 11.51 3.04
N SER A 153 -4.37 10.86 3.31
CA SER A 153 -3.16 11.00 2.48
C SER A 153 -3.29 10.32 1.13
N GLY A 154 -4.13 9.27 1.00
CA GLY A 154 -4.21 8.43 -0.20
C GLY A 154 -3.11 7.36 -0.31
N VAL A 155 -2.21 7.27 0.67
CA VAL A 155 -1.09 6.30 0.66
C VAL A 155 -1.58 4.85 0.61
N THR A 156 -2.63 4.53 1.36
CA THR A 156 -3.23 3.18 1.35
C THR A 156 -4.04 2.91 0.09
N TYR A 157 -4.60 3.94 -0.55
CA TYR A 157 -5.23 3.80 -1.86
C TYR A 157 -4.20 3.45 -2.93
N ASN A 158 -3.06 4.15 -2.96
CA ASN A 158 -1.98 3.82 -3.90
C ASN A 158 -1.49 2.39 -3.70
N TYR A 159 -1.32 1.96 -2.45
CA TYR A 159 -0.91 0.59 -2.13
C TYR A 159 -1.98 -0.46 -2.50
N LEU A 160 -3.27 -0.16 -2.31
CA LEU A 160 -4.37 -0.98 -2.83
C LEU A 160 -4.23 -1.22 -4.33
N LEU A 161 -3.88 -0.19 -5.11
CA LEU A 161 -3.72 -0.34 -6.57
C LEU A 161 -2.53 -1.23 -6.93
N ILE A 162 -1.40 -1.08 -6.23
CA ILE A 162 -0.22 -1.93 -6.39
C ILE A 162 -0.58 -3.39 -6.09
N LEU A 163 -1.26 -3.63 -4.96
CA LEU A 163 -1.73 -4.97 -4.58
C LEU A 163 -2.73 -5.55 -5.59
N ALA A 164 -3.52 -4.71 -6.25
CA ALA A 164 -4.42 -5.12 -7.34
C ALA A 164 -3.69 -5.35 -8.69
N GLY A 165 -2.36 -5.36 -8.70
CA GLY A 165 -1.53 -5.57 -9.89
C GLY A 165 -1.54 -4.40 -10.88
N MET A 166 -1.93 -3.20 -10.42
CA MET A 166 -1.76 -1.98 -11.22
C MET A 166 -0.37 -1.38 -10.96
N PRO A 167 0.25 -0.75 -11.98
CA PRO A 167 1.51 -0.06 -11.78
C PRO A 167 1.36 1.06 -10.74
N SER A 168 2.44 1.34 -10.01
CA SER A 168 2.53 2.51 -9.13
C SER A 168 2.16 3.76 -9.94
N VAL A 169 1.15 4.48 -9.48
CA VAL A 169 0.42 5.46 -10.30
C VAL A 169 1.21 6.75 -10.56
N LYS A 170 2.25 6.99 -9.78
CA LYS A 170 3.31 8.01 -9.90
C LYS A 170 4.17 7.85 -8.65
N PRO A 171 5.41 8.39 -8.62
CA PRO A 171 6.10 8.58 -7.36
C PRO A 171 5.22 9.46 -6.46
N ASP A 172 4.56 8.82 -5.49
CA ASP A 172 3.73 9.48 -4.50
C ASP A 172 4.61 10.46 -3.70
N ARG A 173 4.01 11.41 -3.01
CA ARG A 173 4.69 12.35 -2.11
C ARG A 173 5.69 11.64 -1.18
N MET A 174 5.42 10.39 -0.81
CA MET A 174 6.36 9.56 -0.05
C MET A 174 7.66 9.26 -0.80
N ILE A 175 7.59 8.85 -2.07
CA ILE A 175 8.78 8.63 -2.91
C ILE A 175 9.49 9.95 -3.20
N LEU A 176 8.74 11.02 -3.47
CA LEU A 176 9.35 12.35 -3.66
C LEU A 176 10.12 12.81 -2.42
N ARG A 177 9.57 12.58 -1.23
CA ARG A 177 10.23 12.87 0.06
C ARG A 177 11.42 11.94 0.31
N PHE A 178 11.29 10.65 0.01
CA PHE A 178 12.38 9.69 0.13
C PHE A 178 13.59 10.17 -0.70
N LEU A 179 13.35 10.43 -1.99
CA LEU A 179 14.39 10.86 -2.92
C LEU A 179 14.97 12.23 -2.53
N ALA A 180 14.14 13.20 -2.17
CA ALA A 180 14.62 14.51 -1.70
C ALA A 180 15.48 14.37 -0.44
N HIS A 181 15.05 13.56 0.53
CA HIS A 181 15.81 13.30 1.75
C HIS A 181 17.13 12.58 1.46
N ALA A 182 17.13 11.55 0.62
CA ALA A 182 18.33 10.80 0.23
C ALA A 182 19.34 11.67 -0.54
N LEU A 183 18.86 12.64 -1.32
CA LEU A 183 19.69 13.59 -2.07
C LEU A 183 20.06 14.86 -1.27
N GLY A 184 19.49 15.05 -0.07
CA GLY A 184 19.67 16.28 0.71
C GLY A 184 19.02 17.52 0.09
N GLU A 185 17.98 17.35 -0.73
CA GLU A 185 17.22 18.45 -1.35
C GLU A 185 16.12 18.97 -0.42
N GLU A 186 15.99 20.30 -0.31
CA GLU A 186 14.96 20.95 0.52
C GLU A 186 13.59 21.08 -0.18
N THR A 187 13.53 20.85 -1.50
CA THR A 187 12.32 20.99 -2.32
C THR A 187 11.77 19.64 -2.78
N GLU A 188 10.44 19.50 -2.87
CA GLU A 188 9.81 18.31 -3.45
C GLU A 188 10.19 18.17 -4.94
N LEU A 189 10.67 16.98 -5.32
CA LEU A 189 11.09 16.62 -6.67
C LEU A 189 9.92 16.62 -7.64
N ASP A 190 10.18 16.91 -8.91
CA ASP A 190 9.19 16.70 -9.96
C ASP A 190 8.98 15.20 -10.23
N GLY A 191 7.74 14.81 -10.54
CA GLY A 191 7.38 13.40 -10.68
C GLY A 191 8.09 12.68 -11.83
N ARG A 192 8.49 13.39 -12.89
CA ARG A 192 9.22 12.78 -14.01
C ARG A 192 10.66 12.49 -13.61
N ARG A 193 11.33 13.44 -12.96
CA ARG A 193 12.67 13.27 -12.39
C ARG A 193 12.69 12.16 -11.35
N ALA A 194 11.66 12.04 -10.52
CA ALA A 194 11.57 10.95 -9.55
C ALA A 194 11.48 9.56 -10.21
N VAL A 195 10.74 9.42 -11.31
CA VAL A 195 10.73 8.17 -12.10
C VAL A 195 12.11 7.88 -12.68
N GLU A 196 12.78 8.88 -13.26
CA GLU A 196 14.12 8.73 -13.82
C GLU A 196 15.14 8.33 -12.74
N LEU A 197 15.09 8.95 -11.55
CA LEU A 197 15.95 8.63 -10.41
C LEU A 197 15.76 7.18 -9.96
N ILE A 198 14.53 6.73 -9.69
CA ILE A 198 14.26 5.34 -9.27
C ILE A 198 14.71 4.35 -10.35
N THR A 199 14.42 4.63 -11.62
CA THR A 199 14.74 3.73 -12.73
C THR A 199 16.25 3.55 -12.90
N GLU A 200 17.01 4.64 -12.94
CA GLU A 200 18.47 4.55 -13.11
C GLU A 200 19.16 4.03 -11.85
N THR A 201 18.69 4.37 -10.63
CA THR A 201 19.21 3.77 -9.39
C THR A 201 18.98 2.25 -9.37
N ALA A 202 17.77 1.79 -9.67
CA ALA A 202 17.47 0.35 -9.72
C ALA A 202 18.34 -0.38 -10.73
N LYS A 203 18.54 0.21 -11.91
CA LYS A 203 19.43 -0.32 -12.95
C LYS A 203 20.88 -0.40 -12.49
N THR A 204 21.40 0.62 -11.80
CA THR A 204 22.77 0.58 -11.24
C THR A 204 22.91 -0.47 -10.14
N MET A 205 21.88 -0.67 -9.32
CA MET A 205 21.84 -1.71 -8.28
C MET A 205 21.51 -3.11 -8.82
N ASN A 206 21.17 -3.23 -10.10
CA ASN A 206 20.71 -4.46 -10.74
C ASN A 206 19.49 -5.11 -10.03
N VAL A 207 18.51 -4.27 -9.67
CA VAL A 207 17.22 -4.69 -9.07
C VAL A 207 16.04 -4.26 -9.94
N ASP A 208 14.86 -4.86 -9.72
CA ASP A 208 13.61 -4.40 -10.35
C ASP A 208 13.28 -2.96 -9.84
N PRO A 209 13.07 -1.97 -10.73
CA PRO A 209 12.60 -0.65 -10.33
C PRO A 209 11.34 -0.66 -9.46
N ARG A 210 10.46 -1.66 -9.62
CA ARG A 210 9.27 -1.84 -8.77
C ARG A 210 9.62 -2.29 -7.36
N ALA A 211 10.63 -3.15 -7.22
CA ALA A 211 11.12 -3.58 -5.92
C ALA A 211 11.78 -2.40 -5.18
N LEU A 212 12.57 -1.58 -5.89
CA LEU A 212 13.14 -0.35 -5.34
C LEU A 212 12.06 0.67 -4.96
N ASP A 213 11.06 0.92 -5.82
CA ASP A 213 9.93 1.80 -5.52
C ASP A 213 9.19 1.33 -4.26
N HIS A 214 8.91 0.03 -4.17
CA HIS A 214 8.22 -0.57 -3.03
C HIS A 214 9.00 -0.43 -1.72
N ILE A 215 10.29 -0.78 -1.69
CA ILE A 215 11.10 -0.72 -0.47
C ILE A 215 11.41 0.74 -0.06
N ALA A 216 11.64 1.64 -1.03
CA ALA A 216 11.80 3.06 -0.77
C ALA A 216 10.52 3.67 -0.19
N TRP A 217 9.35 3.25 -0.68
CA TRP A 217 8.07 3.63 -0.11
C TRP A 217 7.88 3.08 1.30
N ARG A 218 8.25 1.80 1.56
CA ARG A 218 8.24 1.23 2.91
C ARG A 218 9.09 2.10 3.85
N ALA A 219 10.29 2.47 3.45
CA ALA A 219 11.16 3.34 4.25
C ALA A 219 10.53 4.73 4.52
N ALA A 220 10.09 5.45 3.47
CA ALA A 220 9.53 6.79 3.61
C ALA A 220 8.24 6.84 4.44
N SER A 221 7.53 5.72 4.52
CA SER A 221 6.33 5.57 5.33
C SER A 221 6.57 5.17 6.78
N GLY A 222 7.84 4.99 7.18
CA GLY A 222 8.23 4.52 8.51
C GLY A 222 7.89 3.06 8.77
N ARG A 223 7.81 2.24 7.72
CA ARG A 223 7.60 0.79 7.82
C ARG A 223 8.93 0.09 8.05
N GLU A 224 8.86 -1.04 8.74
CA GLU A 224 9.99 -1.92 8.96
C GLU A 224 10.51 -2.44 7.61
N LEU A 225 11.83 -2.46 7.47
CA LEU A 225 12.54 -2.82 6.23
C LEU A 225 13.08 -4.25 6.28
N THR A 226 12.88 -4.94 7.39
CA THR A 226 13.21 -6.35 7.55
C THR A 226 12.04 -7.21 7.08
N ASP A 227 12.35 -8.28 6.38
CA ASP A 227 11.48 -9.47 6.33
C ASP A 227 11.59 -10.25 7.64
#